data_AF-A0A430B0A2-F1
#
_entry.id   AF-A0A430B0A2-F1
#
_cell.length_a   1.000
_cell.length_b   1.000
_cell.length_c   1.000
_cell.angle_alpha   90.00
_cell.angle_beta   90.00
_cell.angle_gamma   90.00
#
_symmetry.space_group_name_H-M   'P 1'
#
loop_
_entity.id
_entity.type
_entity.pdbx_description
1 polymer ?
#
loop_
_entity_poly.entity_id
_entity_poly.type
_entity_poly.pdbx_seq_one_letter_code
_entity_poly.pdbx_strand_id
1 'polypeptide(L)'
;MLNRHNLFKSFTRFIAGKETANDLSHLQKKELFQQTQQYIIVREVLDDLADQLEQGETIAAYFPITNEENSSFTGTGLMGMMYVKTDKGKAYRDQFNDLRGNRLLVLTDRRMIFLVILEFIENRLYYSYPYDSLPGIQLEKQRAGFFNWQSVRQAASRQTEWYVLDFQSDNHIFHEILTVKEGALFLETARSIPALRDIVINNEVHRTNRFDYVFSNLKLAKQLLQFASWGLVALFLFIVVMFILRLFFGIGMFDYLQQLI
;
A
#
# COMPACT_ATOMS: atom_id res chain seq x y z
N MET A 1 -5.00 23.51 -12.15
CA MET A 1 -5.51 22.23 -12.67
C MET A 1 -5.94 21.40 -11.46
N LEU A 2 -7.24 21.17 -11.27
CA LEU A 2 -7.77 20.42 -10.13
C LEU A 2 -7.44 18.92 -10.29
N ASN A 3 -6.83 18.33 -9.25
CA ASN A 3 -6.49 16.91 -9.17
C ASN A 3 -7.75 16.05 -9.33
N ARG A 4 -7.87 15.35 -10.46
CA ARG A 4 -8.97 14.42 -10.81
C ARG A 4 -9.04 13.16 -9.93
N HIS A 5 -8.27 13.10 -8.85
CA HIS A 5 -7.97 11.87 -8.09
C HIS A 5 -8.83 11.70 -6.82
N ASN A 6 -9.77 12.63 -6.52
CA ASN A 6 -10.56 12.62 -5.28
C ASN A 6 -12.08 12.41 -5.49
N LEU A 7 -12.49 11.90 -6.65
CA LEU A 7 -13.91 11.85 -7.04
C LEU A 7 -14.73 10.81 -6.26
N PHE A 8 -14.12 9.76 -5.72
CA PHE A 8 -14.83 8.68 -5.02
C PHE A 8 -15.56 9.13 -3.74
N LYS A 9 -15.05 10.18 -3.07
CA LYS A 9 -15.46 10.59 -1.71
C LYS A 9 -16.78 11.37 -1.60
N SER A 10 -17.36 11.79 -2.72
CA SER A 10 -18.52 12.71 -2.75
C SER A 10 -19.88 11.99 -2.82
N PHE A 11 -19.91 10.75 -3.29
CA PHE A 11 -21.15 10.00 -3.59
C PHE A 11 -22.04 9.79 -2.35
N THR A 12 -21.44 9.47 -1.18
CA THR A 12 -22.21 9.29 0.07
C THR A 12 -22.81 10.59 0.60
N ARG A 13 -22.29 11.76 0.18
CA ARG A 13 -22.79 13.07 0.60
C ARG A 13 -23.96 13.53 -0.28
N PHE A 14 -24.00 13.09 -1.54
CA PHE A 14 -25.08 13.40 -2.49
C PHE A 14 -26.37 12.62 -2.20
N ILE A 15 -26.30 11.32 -1.90
CA ILE A 15 -27.50 10.53 -1.57
C ILE A 15 -28.15 10.97 -0.24
N ALA A 16 -27.39 11.57 0.67
CA ALA A 16 -27.88 12.10 1.94
C ALA A 16 -28.46 13.53 1.85
N GLY A 17 -28.32 14.22 0.71
CA GLY A 17 -28.78 15.60 0.49
C GLY A 17 -29.97 15.65 -0.46
N LYS A 18 -31.05 16.33 -0.04
CA LYS A 18 -32.23 16.65 -0.87
C LYS A 18 -31.93 17.67 -1.98
N GLU A 19 -30.86 17.52 -2.76
CA GLU A 19 -30.59 18.39 -3.90
C GLU A 19 -31.00 17.71 -5.20
N THR A 20 -31.92 18.33 -5.94
CA THR A 20 -32.37 17.80 -7.24
C THR A 20 -31.34 18.11 -8.33
N ALA A 21 -31.29 17.30 -9.39
CA ALA A 21 -30.32 17.43 -10.49
C ALA A 21 -30.27 18.81 -11.19
N ASN A 22 -31.28 19.66 -10.95
CA ASN A 22 -31.36 21.02 -11.47
C ASN A 22 -30.56 22.06 -10.67
N ASP A 23 -30.18 21.78 -9.42
CA ASP A 23 -29.51 22.75 -8.54
C ASP A 23 -27.97 22.67 -8.59
N LEU A 24 -27.41 21.75 -9.40
CA LEU A 24 -25.98 21.47 -9.44
C LEU A 24 -25.25 22.38 -10.44
N SER A 25 -24.15 23.01 -10.00
CA SER A 25 -23.20 23.70 -10.88
C SER A 25 -22.60 22.75 -11.93
N HIS A 26 -22.11 23.29 -13.04
CA HIS A 26 -21.43 22.51 -14.09
C HIS A 26 -20.30 21.62 -13.57
N LEU A 27 -19.60 22.08 -12.53
CA LEU A 27 -18.50 21.34 -11.89
C LEU A 27 -19.03 20.14 -11.10
N GLN A 28 -20.08 20.34 -10.30
CA GLN A 28 -20.73 19.26 -9.55
C GLN A 28 -21.39 18.21 -10.47
N LYS A 29 -21.99 18.63 -11.58
CA LYS A 29 -22.55 17.70 -12.59
C LYS A 29 -21.46 16.81 -13.19
N LYS A 30 -20.29 17.38 -13.49
CA LYS A 30 -19.15 16.64 -14.01
C LYS A 30 -18.60 15.65 -12.97
N GLU A 31 -18.48 16.07 -11.72
CA GLU A 31 -18.03 15.19 -10.63
C GLU A 31 -19.00 14.03 -10.38
N LEU A 32 -20.30 14.32 -10.35
CA LEU A 32 -21.36 13.31 -10.20
C LEU A 32 -21.34 12.32 -11.36
N PHE A 33 -21.17 12.80 -12.60
CA PHE A 33 -21.06 11.94 -13.77
C PHE A 33 -19.87 10.97 -13.66
N GLN A 34 -18.69 11.47 -13.25
CA GLN A 34 -17.51 10.63 -13.07
C GLN A 34 -17.69 9.61 -11.93
N GLN A 35 -18.39 9.98 -10.86
CA GLN A 35 -18.72 9.08 -9.75
C GLN A 35 -19.64 7.95 -10.18
N THR A 36 -20.72 8.28 -10.89
CA THR A 36 -21.64 7.27 -11.41
C THR A 36 -20.92 6.32 -12.36
N GLN A 37 -20.05 6.83 -13.21
CA GLN A 37 -19.23 6.02 -14.10
C GLN A 37 -18.30 5.06 -13.33
N GLN A 38 -17.65 5.53 -12.27
CA GLN A 38 -16.78 4.69 -11.45
C GLN A 38 -17.60 3.63 -10.70
N TYR A 39 -18.77 3.98 -10.19
CA TYR A 39 -19.68 3.04 -9.52
C TYR A 39 -20.13 1.93 -10.47
N ILE A 40 -20.53 2.27 -11.70
CA ILE A 40 -20.95 1.29 -12.72
C ILE A 40 -19.83 0.28 -12.97
N ILE A 41 -18.59 0.75 -13.16
CA ILE A 41 -17.48 -0.15 -13.46
C ILE A 41 -17.09 -1.01 -12.27
N VAL A 42 -17.08 -0.45 -11.06
CA VAL A 42 -16.86 -1.26 -9.86
C VAL A 42 -17.93 -2.34 -9.74
N ARG A 43 -19.19 -2.02 -10.04
CA ARG A 43 -20.27 -2.99 -10.03
C ARG A 43 -20.07 -4.09 -11.08
N GLU A 44 -19.75 -3.73 -12.32
CA GLU A 44 -19.45 -4.69 -13.38
C GLU A 44 -18.27 -5.59 -13.01
N VAL A 45 -17.20 -5.03 -12.43
CA VAL A 45 -16.04 -5.80 -11.96
C VAL A 45 -16.41 -6.75 -10.83
N LEU A 46 -17.26 -6.33 -9.89
CA LEU A 46 -17.73 -7.17 -8.80
C LEU A 46 -18.64 -8.30 -9.28
N ASP A 47 -19.51 -8.03 -10.26
CA ASP A 47 -20.37 -9.04 -10.86
C ASP A 47 -19.50 -10.06 -11.65
N ASP A 48 -18.54 -9.60 -12.46
CA ASP A 48 -17.57 -10.45 -13.15
C ASP A 48 -16.66 -11.25 -12.17
N LEU A 49 -16.34 -10.67 -11.02
CA LEU A 49 -15.56 -11.34 -9.97
C LEU A 49 -16.39 -12.42 -9.27
N ALA A 50 -17.68 -12.16 -9.04
CA ALA A 50 -18.59 -13.11 -8.40
C ALA A 50 -18.67 -14.43 -9.17
N ASP A 51 -18.60 -14.38 -10.51
CA ASP A 51 -18.57 -15.57 -11.37
C ASP A 51 -17.28 -16.41 -11.21
N GLN A 52 -16.23 -15.85 -10.62
CA GLN A 52 -14.94 -16.52 -10.38
C GLN A 52 -14.75 -16.98 -8.93
N LEU A 53 -15.71 -16.70 -8.06
CA LEU A 53 -15.66 -17.13 -6.67
C LEU A 53 -15.96 -18.62 -6.54
N GLU A 54 -15.49 -19.21 -5.44
CA GLU A 54 -15.79 -20.61 -5.15
C GLU A 54 -17.28 -20.82 -4.89
N GLN A 55 -17.76 -22.06 -5.06
CA GLN A 55 -19.16 -22.37 -4.81
C GLN A 55 -19.53 -22.05 -3.35
N GLY A 56 -20.51 -21.17 -3.18
CA GLY A 56 -20.99 -20.71 -1.88
C GLY A 56 -20.12 -19.64 -1.21
N GLU A 57 -19.09 -19.13 -1.88
CA GLU A 57 -18.34 -17.94 -1.44
C GLU A 57 -19.14 -16.68 -1.80
N THR A 58 -19.24 -15.72 -0.87
CA THR A 58 -20.02 -14.49 -1.04
C THR A 58 -19.21 -13.25 -0.72
N ILE A 59 -19.42 -12.19 -1.51
CA ILE A 59 -18.79 -10.89 -1.27
C ILE A 59 -19.50 -10.21 -0.09
N ALA A 60 -18.78 -10.00 1.00
CA ALA A 60 -19.29 -9.33 2.20
C ALA A 60 -19.14 -7.80 2.10
N ALA A 61 -18.00 -7.33 1.60
CA ALA A 61 -17.77 -5.92 1.36
C ALA A 61 -16.69 -5.69 0.29
N TYR A 62 -16.59 -4.44 -0.16
CA TYR A 62 -15.48 -3.98 -0.98
C TYR A 62 -15.16 -2.54 -0.63
N PHE A 63 -13.91 -2.15 -0.80
CA PHE A 63 -13.52 -0.76 -0.75
C PHE A 63 -12.48 -0.48 -1.85
N PRO A 64 -12.69 0.57 -2.64
CA PRO A 64 -11.70 0.98 -3.59
C PRO A 64 -10.55 1.64 -2.87
N ILE A 65 -9.36 1.33 -3.34
CA ILE A 65 -8.11 1.87 -2.87
C ILE A 65 -7.65 2.80 -4.00
N THR A 66 -7.88 4.09 -3.83
CA THR A 66 -7.37 5.09 -4.77
C THR A 66 -5.98 5.55 -4.35
N ASN A 67 -5.10 5.80 -5.32
CA ASN A 67 -3.84 6.48 -5.06
C ASN A 67 -4.08 7.93 -4.60
N GLU A 68 -4.23 8.15 -3.29
CA GLU A 68 -3.96 9.46 -2.72
C GLU A 68 -2.45 9.73 -2.79
N GLU A 69 -2.05 11.00 -2.76
CA GLU A 69 -0.71 11.56 -3.06
C GLU A 69 0.51 10.84 -2.39
N ASN A 70 0.29 9.86 -1.52
CA ASN A 70 1.27 9.09 -0.76
C ASN A 70 1.42 7.60 -1.11
N SER A 71 0.58 6.99 -1.96
CA SER A 71 0.73 5.56 -2.34
C SER A 71 1.75 5.31 -3.47
N SER A 72 2.41 6.36 -3.97
CA SER A 72 3.41 6.28 -5.04
C SER A 72 4.69 5.55 -4.64
N PHE A 73 4.88 5.25 -3.35
CA PHE A 73 6.14 4.70 -2.83
C PHE A 73 6.16 3.17 -2.69
N THR A 74 5.01 2.50 -2.58
CA THR A 74 4.95 1.06 -2.24
C THR A 74 4.55 0.15 -3.41
N GLY A 75 4.17 0.73 -4.55
CA GLY A 75 3.83 -0.02 -5.76
C GLY A 75 4.88 0.00 -6.87
N THR A 76 5.98 0.72 -6.77
CA THR A 76 6.89 1.01 -7.90
C THR A 76 7.80 -0.17 -8.30
N GLY A 77 7.19 -1.28 -8.73
CA GLY A 77 7.83 -2.24 -9.62
C GLY A 77 7.98 -1.64 -11.03
N LEU A 78 9.06 -2.03 -11.73
CA LEU A 78 9.58 -1.49 -12.99
C LEU A 78 8.62 -1.53 -14.23
N MET A 79 7.36 -1.93 -14.09
CA MET A 79 6.45 -2.27 -15.20
C MET A 79 5.24 -1.31 -15.29
N GLY A 80 5.46 0.00 -15.12
CA GLY A 80 4.40 1.03 -15.06
C GLY A 80 3.62 1.30 -16.37
N MET A 81 3.66 0.41 -17.36
CA MET A 81 2.94 0.56 -18.62
C MET A 81 2.21 -0.74 -18.96
N MET A 82 1.02 -0.93 -18.38
CA MET A 82 0.13 -1.99 -18.85
C MET A 82 -0.26 -1.70 -20.31
N TYR A 83 -0.01 -2.66 -21.20
CA TYR A 83 -0.45 -2.59 -22.58
C TYR A 83 -1.88 -3.10 -22.69
N VAL A 84 -2.80 -2.18 -22.97
CA VAL A 84 -4.23 -2.43 -23.09
C VAL A 84 -4.55 -3.02 -24.47
N LYS A 85 -5.09 -4.23 -24.52
CA LYS A 85 -5.37 -4.98 -25.75
C LYS A 85 -6.87 -5.05 -26.04
N THR A 86 -7.68 -5.28 -25.01
CA THR A 86 -9.12 -5.50 -25.17
C THR A 86 -9.86 -4.19 -25.41
N ASP A 87 -11.02 -4.25 -26.07
CA ASP A 87 -11.82 -3.06 -26.31
C ASP A 87 -12.42 -2.51 -25.00
N LYS A 88 -12.73 -3.39 -24.04
CA LYS A 88 -13.16 -3.00 -22.69
C LYS A 88 -12.07 -2.22 -21.94
N GLY A 89 -10.83 -2.69 -21.96
CA GLY A 89 -9.74 -1.97 -21.30
C GLY A 89 -9.38 -0.67 -22.03
N LYS A 90 -9.52 -0.61 -23.37
CA LYS A 90 -9.32 0.65 -24.13
C LYS A 90 -10.37 1.68 -23.71
N ALA A 91 -11.63 1.28 -23.65
CA ALA A 91 -12.72 2.13 -23.17
C ALA A 91 -12.45 2.63 -21.74
N TYR A 92 -12.01 1.73 -20.84
CA TYR A 92 -11.62 2.10 -19.48
C TYR A 92 -10.49 3.13 -19.46
N ARG A 93 -9.39 2.89 -20.17
CA ARG A 93 -8.25 3.80 -20.26
C ARG A 93 -8.69 5.18 -20.75
N ASP A 94 -9.45 5.22 -21.84
CA ASP A 94 -9.86 6.47 -22.48
C ASP A 94 -10.79 7.29 -21.55
N GLN A 95 -11.60 6.58 -20.74
CA GLN A 95 -12.52 7.17 -19.79
C GLN A 95 -11.84 7.72 -18.53
N PHE A 96 -10.99 6.92 -17.87
CA PHE A 96 -10.38 7.30 -16.58
C PHE A 96 -9.00 7.94 -16.70
N ASN A 97 -8.34 7.79 -17.85
CA ASN A 97 -6.93 8.17 -18.04
C ASN A 97 -6.02 7.62 -16.93
N ASP A 98 -6.38 6.45 -16.40
CA ASP A 98 -5.68 5.77 -15.33
C ASP A 98 -5.47 4.31 -15.73
N LEU A 99 -4.24 3.84 -15.57
CA LEU A 99 -3.83 2.48 -15.87
C LEU A 99 -3.62 1.64 -14.61
N ARG A 100 -3.67 2.23 -13.41
CA ARG A 100 -3.21 1.56 -12.19
C ARG A 100 -3.83 2.04 -10.88
N GLY A 101 -4.19 3.31 -10.78
CA GLY A 101 -4.59 3.95 -9.53
C GLY A 101 -5.91 3.46 -8.96
N ASN A 102 -6.78 2.91 -9.81
CA ASN A 102 -8.05 2.32 -9.42
C ASN A 102 -7.89 0.84 -9.05
N ARG A 103 -7.86 0.61 -7.74
CA ARG A 103 -7.65 -0.71 -7.14
C ARG A 103 -8.80 -1.00 -6.22
N LEU A 104 -9.07 -2.27 -5.97
CA LEU A 104 -10.19 -2.73 -5.16
C LEU A 104 -9.68 -3.80 -4.22
N LEU A 105 -10.02 -3.67 -2.94
CA LEU A 105 -9.91 -4.74 -1.96
C LEU A 105 -11.33 -5.20 -1.62
N VAL A 106 -11.60 -6.46 -1.97
CA VAL A 106 -12.86 -7.15 -1.78
C VAL A 106 -12.69 -8.13 -0.63
N LEU A 107 -13.65 -8.17 0.28
CA LEU A 107 -13.70 -9.07 1.41
C LEU A 107 -14.83 -10.06 1.18
N THR A 108 -14.51 -11.34 1.12
CA THR A 108 -15.49 -12.41 1.06
C THR A 108 -15.66 -13.04 2.44
N ASP A 109 -16.51 -14.05 2.55
CA ASP A 109 -16.60 -14.88 3.75
C ASP A 109 -15.38 -15.80 3.97
N ARG A 110 -14.52 -15.97 2.95
CA ARG A 110 -13.37 -16.91 2.96
C ARG A 110 -11.99 -16.27 2.79
N ARG A 111 -11.88 -15.16 2.07
CA ARG A 111 -10.59 -14.54 1.73
C ARG A 111 -10.71 -13.06 1.41
N MET A 112 -9.57 -12.38 1.48
CA MET A 112 -9.41 -11.05 0.88
C MET A 112 -8.99 -11.21 -0.59
N ILE A 113 -9.54 -10.37 -1.46
CA ILE A 113 -9.18 -10.32 -2.88
C ILE A 113 -8.76 -8.90 -3.22
N PHE A 114 -7.52 -8.74 -3.67
CA PHE A 114 -7.01 -7.48 -4.18
C PHE A 114 -6.92 -7.52 -5.69
N LEU A 115 -7.44 -6.50 -6.36
CA LEU A 115 -7.33 -6.39 -7.80
C LEU A 115 -7.07 -4.95 -8.22
N VAL A 116 -6.36 -4.80 -9.33
CA VAL A 116 -6.26 -3.55 -10.07
C VAL A 116 -7.29 -3.64 -11.18
N ILE A 117 -8.21 -2.68 -11.26
CA ILE A 117 -9.41 -2.79 -12.11
C ILE A 117 -9.03 -3.06 -13.57
N LEU A 118 -8.05 -2.34 -14.12
CA LEU A 118 -7.64 -2.53 -15.50
C LEU A 118 -7.02 -3.92 -15.74
N GLU A 119 -6.21 -4.43 -14.81
CA GLU A 119 -5.59 -5.75 -14.95
C GLU A 119 -6.64 -6.87 -14.92
N PHE A 120 -7.67 -6.69 -14.09
CA PHE A 120 -8.80 -7.61 -14.03
C PHE A 120 -9.65 -7.56 -15.31
N ILE A 121 -9.92 -6.37 -15.84
CA ILE A 121 -10.67 -6.22 -17.11
C ILE A 121 -9.91 -6.86 -18.28
N GLU A 122 -8.59 -6.66 -18.37
CA GLU A 122 -7.78 -7.16 -19.48
C GLU A 122 -7.49 -8.65 -19.40
N ASN A 123 -7.08 -9.13 -18.22
CA ASN A 123 -6.48 -10.46 -18.07
C ASN A 123 -7.16 -11.32 -16.98
N ARG A 124 -8.25 -10.83 -16.36
CA ARG A 124 -8.91 -11.49 -15.20
C ARG A 124 -7.95 -11.75 -14.04
N LEU A 125 -6.94 -10.89 -13.87
CA LEU A 125 -5.95 -11.03 -12.82
C LEU A 125 -6.43 -10.40 -11.50
N TYR A 126 -6.27 -11.16 -10.42
CA TYR A 126 -6.47 -10.71 -9.05
C TYR A 126 -5.54 -11.49 -8.11
N TYR A 127 -5.30 -10.93 -6.93
CA TYR A 127 -4.53 -11.55 -5.86
C TYR A 127 -5.49 -12.00 -4.77
N SER A 128 -5.37 -13.25 -4.36
CA SER A 128 -6.22 -13.85 -3.34
C SER A 128 -5.42 -14.12 -2.07
N TYR A 129 -6.00 -13.79 -0.93
CA TYR A 129 -5.40 -13.90 0.39
C TYR A 129 -6.33 -14.67 1.32
N PRO A 130 -6.21 -16.02 1.36
CA PRO A 130 -7.02 -16.88 2.21
C PRO A 130 -6.88 -16.51 3.69
N TYR A 131 -8.00 -16.47 4.43
CA TYR A 131 -7.96 -16.06 5.85
C TYR A 131 -7.16 -17.00 6.74
N ASP A 132 -7.15 -18.28 6.45
CA ASP A 132 -6.36 -19.30 7.14
C ASP A 132 -4.84 -19.12 6.99
N SER A 133 -4.39 -18.47 5.91
CA SER A 133 -2.98 -18.17 5.66
C SER A 133 -2.47 -16.91 6.36
N LEU A 134 -3.35 -16.14 7.02
CA LEU A 134 -3.01 -14.86 7.64
C LEU A 134 -2.55 -15.07 9.09
N PRO A 135 -1.28 -14.78 9.44
CA PRO A 135 -0.83 -14.83 10.83
C PRO A 135 -1.44 -13.69 11.67
N GLY A 136 -1.83 -12.59 11.02
CA GLY A 136 -2.38 -11.40 11.63
C GLY A 136 -2.41 -10.24 10.64
N ILE A 137 -3.10 -9.18 11.01
CA ILE A 137 -3.25 -7.96 10.20
C ILE A 137 -2.81 -6.77 11.03
N GLN A 138 -1.84 -6.03 10.51
CA GLN A 138 -1.51 -4.70 11.01
C GLN A 138 -2.49 -3.69 10.42
N LEU A 139 -3.15 -2.93 11.28
CA LEU A 139 -3.92 -1.75 10.91
C LEU A 139 -3.52 -0.58 11.79
N GLU A 140 -2.47 0.12 11.40
CA GLU A 140 -1.88 1.19 12.21
C GLU A 140 -2.40 2.56 11.80
N LYS A 141 -2.95 3.32 12.75
CA LYS A 141 -3.37 4.70 12.51
C LYS A 141 -2.15 5.63 12.54
N GLN A 142 -1.86 6.28 11.43
CA GLN A 142 -0.82 7.29 11.28
C GLN A 142 -1.40 8.70 11.35
N ARG A 143 -0.59 9.64 11.83
CA ARG A 143 -0.91 11.08 11.86
C ARG A 143 0.30 11.89 11.42
N ALA A 144 0.13 12.75 10.43
CA ALA A 144 1.12 13.79 10.13
C ALA A 144 0.49 15.18 10.18
N GLY A 145 1.21 16.11 10.82
CA GLY A 145 0.95 17.53 10.69
C GLY A 145 1.70 18.08 9.50
N PHE A 146 0.98 18.62 8.51
CA PHE A 146 1.62 19.40 7.46
C PHE A 146 1.96 20.78 7.99
N PHE A 147 3.22 21.18 7.90
CA PHE A 147 3.63 22.55 8.16
C PHE A 147 3.64 23.30 6.82
N ASN A 148 2.78 24.31 6.69
CA ASN A 148 2.75 25.17 5.53
C ASN A 148 3.66 26.40 5.77
N TRP A 149 4.81 26.44 5.11
CA TRP A 149 5.77 27.56 5.18
C TRP A 149 5.19 28.89 4.65
N GLN A 150 4.10 28.86 3.85
CA GLN A 150 3.48 30.06 3.27
C GLN A 150 2.43 30.72 4.17
N SER A 151 1.98 30.07 5.26
CA SER A 151 0.94 30.59 6.15
C SER A 151 1.40 30.66 7.61
N VAL A 152 2.56 31.29 7.86
CA VAL A 152 3.12 31.50 9.20
C VAL A 152 2.15 32.22 10.16
N ARG A 153 1.17 32.98 9.64
CA ARG A 153 0.14 33.67 10.46
C ARG A 153 -1.18 32.91 10.65
N GLN A 154 -1.41 31.80 9.95
CA GLN A 154 -2.62 30.98 10.07
C GLN A 154 -2.25 29.49 10.10
N ALA A 155 -1.25 29.14 10.91
CA ALA A 155 -0.82 27.76 11.11
C ALA A 155 -1.86 26.97 11.93
N ALA A 156 -3.07 26.82 11.41
CA ALA A 156 -3.92 25.70 11.75
C ALA A 156 -3.28 24.48 11.08
N SER A 157 -2.43 23.77 11.83
CA SER A 157 -1.92 22.47 11.42
C SER A 157 -3.10 21.59 11.00
N ARG A 158 -3.26 21.39 9.69
CA ARG A 158 -4.20 20.38 9.20
C ARG A 158 -3.52 19.05 9.48
N GLN A 159 -3.99 18.36 10.51
CA GLN A 159 -3.59 16.99 10.79
C GLN A 159 -4.24 16.11 9.73
N THR A 160 -3.40 15.46 8.92
CA THR A 160 -3.86 14.41 8.02
C THR A 160 -3.67 13.08 8.75
N GLU A 161 -4.76 12.35 8.90
CA GLU A 161 -4.78 11.02 9.48
C GLU A 161 -5.04 9.99 8.39
N TRP A 162 -4.38 8.83 8.48
CA TRP A 162 -4.60 7.68 7.61
C TRP A 162 -4.35 6.39 8.39
N TYR A 163 -4.73 5.26 7.80
CA TYR A 163 -4.36 3.94 8.28
C TYR A 163 -3.36 3.30 7.32
N VAL A 164 -2.49 2.46 7.86
CA VAL A 164 -1.64 1.56 7.10
C VAL A 164 -2.19 0.16 7.33
N LEU A 165 -2.72 -0.46 6.28
CA LEU A 165 -3.16 -1.84 6.25
C LEU A 165 -2.02 -2.70 5.71
N ASP A 166 -1.57 -3.64 6.53
CA ASP A 166 -0.45 -4.50 6.19
C ASP A 166 -0.70 -5.92 6.72
N PHE A 167 -0.49 -6.93 5.87
CA PHE A 167 -0.55 -8.32 6.28
C PHE A 167 0.31 -9.19 5.36
N GLN A 168 0.61 -10.39 5.83
CA GLN A 168 1.24 -11.43 5.02
C GLN A 168 0.26 -12.58 4.83
N SER A 169 0.13 -13.08 3.61
CA SER A 169 -0.60 -14.29 3.27
C SER A 169 0.34 -15.18 2.47
N ASP A 170 0.60 -16.39 2.96
CA ASP A 170 1.64 -17.27 2.44
C ASP A 170 3.00 -16.53 2.30
N ASN A 171 3.53 -16.41 1.08
CA ASN A 171 4.77 -15.72 0.76
C ASN A 171 4.54 -14.32 0.17
N HIS A 172 3.31 -13.78 0.23
CA HIS A 172 2.96 -12.48 -0.29
C HIS A 172 2.71 -11.48 0.84
N ILE A 173 3.33 -10.31 0.73
CA ILE A 173 3.11 -9.20 1.64
C ILE A 173 2.20 -8.20 0.95
N PHE A 174 1.07 -7.91 1.60
CA PHE A 174 0.17 -6.84 1.22
C PHE A 174 0.46 -5.61 2.08
N HIS A 175 0.53 -4.45 1.45
CA HIS A 175 0.75 -3.19 2.14
C HIS A 175 0.05 -2.04 1.40
N GLU A 176 -0.84 -1.34 2.09
CA GLU A 176 -1.63 -0.26 1.51
C GLU A 176 -1.99 0.83 2.52
N ILE A 177 -2.16 2.05 2.02
CA ILE A 177 -2.66 3.18 2.80
C ILE A 177 -4.18 3.27 2.63
N LEU A 178 -4.89 3.31 3.75
CA LEU A 178 -6.33 3.53 3.79
C LEU A 178 -6.64 4.91 4.38
N THR A 179 -7.68 5.55 3.89
CA THR A 179 -8.26 6.71 4.56
C THR A 179 -8.85 6.31 5.91
N VAL A 180 -9.12 7.30 6.77
CA VAL A 180 -9.78 7.05 8.07
C VAL A 180 -11.12 6.33 7.90
N LYS A 181 -11.88 6.67 6.85
CA LYS A 181 -13.17 6.05 6.56
C LYS A 181 -13.02 4.60 6.10
N GLU A 182 -12.09 4.33 5.19
CA GLU A 182 -11.81 2.98 4.71
C GLU A 182 -11.28 2.08 5.83
N GLY A 183 -10.37 2.58 6.68
CA GLY A 183 -9.90 1.83 7.84
C GLY A 183 -11.00 1.53 8.85
N ALA A 184 -11.94 2.47 9.07
CA ALA A 184 -13.11 2.23 9.93
C ALA A 184 -14.06 1.20 9.31
N LEU A 185 -14.33 1.29 8.00
CA LEU A 185 -15.16 0.31 7.28
C LEU A 185 -14.52 -1.08 7.28
N PHE A 186 -13.19 -1.16 7.13
CA PHE A 186 -12.44 -2.40 7.22
C PHE A 186 -12.61 -3.03 8.61
N LEU A 187 -12.44 -2.26 9.69
CA LEU A 187 -12.63 -2.76 11.05
C LEU A 187 -14.07 -3.22 11.31
N GLU A 188 -15.06 -2.50 10.80
CA GLU A 188 -16.47 -2.88 10.91
C GLU A 188 -16.75 -4.20 10.18
N THR A 189 -16.27 -4.31 8.94
CA THR A 189 -16.44 -5.51 8.11
C THR A 189 -15.66 -6.70 8.67
N ALA A 190 -14.45 -6.49 9.17
CA ALA A 190 -13.65 -7.54 9.78
C ALA A 190 -14.32 -8.16 11.00
N ARG A 191 -15.12 -7.38 11.74
CA ARG A 191 -15.90 -7.89 12.88
C ARG A 191 -17.14 -8.67 12.45
N SER A 192 -17.69 -8.41 11.26
CA SER A 192 -18.88 -9.09 10.76
C SER A 192 -18.58 -10.41 10.07
N ILE A 193 -17.38 -10.58 9.49
CA ILE A 193 -16.95 -11.82 8.84
C ILE A 193 -16.36 -12.78 9.90
N PRO A 194 -16.96 -13.96 10.14
CA PRO A 194 -16.50 -14.87 11.19
C PRO A 194 -15.02 -15.27 11.07
N ALA A 195 -14.56 -15.62 9.86
CA ALA A 195 -13.18 -16.03 9.63
C ALA A 195 -12.17 -14.90 9.84
N LEU A 196 -12.55 -13.64 9.59
CA LEU A 196 -11.69 -12.48 9.75
C LEU A 196 -11.69 -11.96 11.20
N ARG A 197 -12.79 -12.16 11.93
CA ARG A 197 -12.92 -11.80 13.34
C ARG A 197 -11.93 -12.55 14.24
N ASP A 198 -11.61 -13.77 13.89
CA ASP A 198 -10.71 -14.63 14.66
C ASP A 198 -9.22 -14.31 14.40
N ILE A 199 -8.92 -13.49 13.39
CA ILE A 199 -7.56 -13.02 13.07
C ILE A 199 -7.21 -11.82 13.97
N VAL A 200 -5.97 -11.80 14.47
CA VAL A 200 -5.46 -10.68 15.28
C VAL A 200 -5.30 -9.44 14.40
N ILE A 201 -6.04 -8.38 14.71
CA ILE A 201 -5.91 -7.06 14.08
C ILE A 201 -5.38 -6.06 15.11
N ASN A 202 -4.13 -5.62 14.95
CA ASN A 202 -3.48 -4.68 15.88
C ASN A 202 -2.51 -3.73 15.15
N ASN A 203 -1.68 -2.99 15.89
CA ASN A 203 -0.72 -2.04 15.32
C ASN A 203 0.65 -2.68 15.01
N GLU A 204 0.78 -4.00 15.11
CA GLU A 204 2.05 -4.70 14.96
C GLU A 204 2.09 -5.48 13.66
N VAL A 205 3.26 -5.54 13.04
CA VAL A 205 3.49 -6.35 11.84
C VAL A 205 3.38 -7.84 12.24
N HIS A 206 2.56 -8.60 11.53
CA HIS A 206 2.51 -10.07 11.66
C HIS A 206 3.16 -10.73 10.45
N ARG A 207 4.18 -11.56 10.67
CA ARG A 207 4.88 -12.34 9.62
C ARG A 207 5.06 -13.80 10.04
N THR A 208 5.07 -14.70 9.08
CA THR A 208 5.33 -16.14 9.35
C THR A 208 6.81 -16.41 9.61
N ASN A 209 7.71 -15.70 8.92
CA ASN A 209 9.14 -15.89 9.04
C ASN A 209 9.78 -14.85 9.98
N ARG A 210 10.54 -15.32 10.97
CA ARG A 210 11.26 -14.45 11.93
C ARG A 210 12.34 -13.60 11.28
N PHE A 211 12.89 -14.03 10.14
CA PHE A 211 13.86 -13.23 9.39
C PHE A 211 13.22 -12.01 8.73
N ASP A 212 11.95 -12.10 8.30
CA ASP A 212 11.24 -10.98 7.69
C ASP A 212 10.97 -9.85 8.70
N TYR A 213 10.81 -10.18 9.98
CA TYR A 213 10.77 -9.18 11.06
C TYR A 213 12.06 -8.38 11.19
N VAL A 214 13.22 -8.99 10.94
CA VAL A 214 14.52 -8.32 11.03
C VAL A 214 14.76 -7.41 9.83
N PHE A 215 14.39 -7.84 8.63
CA PHE A 215 14.58 -7.05 7.40
C PHE A 215 13.50 -5.99 7.16
N SER A 216 12.26 -6.19 7.64
CA SER A 216 11.18 -5.19 7.55
C SER A 216 11.32 -4.06 8.59
N ASN A 217 12.06 -4.29 9.68
CA ASN A 217 12.32 -3.27 10.67
C ASN A 217 13.40 -2.29 10.17
N LEU A 218 12.96 -1.22 9.50
CA LEU A 218 13.81 -0.15 8.99
C LEU A 218 14.78 0.44 10.02
N LYS A 219 14.41 0.45 11.31
CA LYS A 219 15.28 0.92 12.39
C LYS A 219 16.44 -0.05 12.62
N LEU A 220 16.16 -1.35 12.65
CA LEU A 220 17.15 -2.41 12.83
C LEU A 220 18.07 -2.52 11.60
N ALA A 221 17.50 -2.44 10.40
CA ALA A 221 18.25 -2.36 9.15
C ALA A 221 19.21 -1.15 9.14
N LYS A 222 18.74 0.05 9.52
CA LYS A 222 19.60 1.24 9.66
C LYS A 222 20.71 1.06 10.68
N GLN A 223 20.41 0.46 11.84
CA GLN A 223 21.41 0.19 12.88
C GLN A 223 22.48 -0.81 12.42
N LEU A 224 22.08 -1.87 11.72
CA LEU A 224 23.00 -2.85 11.13
C LEU A 224 23.89 -2.22 10.05
N LEU A 225 23.30 -1.41 9.16
CA LEU A 225 24.05 -0.69 8.13
C LEU A 225 25.06 0.30 8.74
N GLN A 226 24.65 1.00 9.80
CA GLN A 226 25.51 1.90 10.54
C GLN A 226 26.66 1.14 11.23
N PHE A 227 26.37 -0.01 11.87
CA PHE A 227 27.39 -0.87 12.47
C PHE A 227 28.39 -1.40 11.44
N ALA A 228 27.90 -1.88 10.28
CA ALA A 228 28.74 -2.31 9.17
C ALA A 228 29.62 -1.17 8.62
N SER A 229 29.06 0.05 8.53
CA SER A 229 29.81 1.23 8.10
C SER A 229 30.95 1.57 9.09
N TRP A 230 30.68 1.53 10.39
CA TRP A 230 31.71 1.72 11.41
C TRP A 230 32.76 0.60 11.37
N GLY A 231 32.36 -0.64 11.14
CA GLY A 231 33.28 -1.76 10.95
C GLY A 231 34.22 -1.57 9.77
N LEU A 232 33.72 -1.07 8.64
CA LEU A 232 34.54 -0.73 7.47
C LEU A 232 35.52 0.41 7.75
N VAL A 233 35.09 1.45 8.46
CA VAL A 233 35.97 2.55 8.88
C VAL A 233 37.06 2.04 9.83
N ALA A 234 36.71 1.20 10.80
CA ALA A 234 37.68 0.59 11.72
C ALA A 234 38.68 -0.31 10.99
N LEU A 235 38.21 -1.13 10.04
CA LEU A 235 39.06 -1.96 9.20
C LEU A 235 40.00 -1.12 8.33
N PHE A 236 39.49 -0.05 7.72
CA PHE A 236 40.31 0.89 6.94
C PHE A 236 41.38 1.55 7.81
N LEU A 237 41.01 2.06 8.99
CA LEU A 237 41.97 2.63 9.95
C LEU A 237 43.01 1.61 10.40
N PHE A 238 42.60 0.37 10.66
CA PHE A 238 43.51 -0.71 10.99
C PHE A 238 44.51 -0.97 9.85
N ILE A 239 44.04 -1.05 8.60
CA ILE A 239 44.91 -1.20 7.42
C ILE A 239 45.90 -0.03 7.30
N VAL A 240 45.43 1.22 7.49
CA VAL A 240 46.28 2.42 7.44
C VAL A 240 47.34 2.40 8.54
N VAL A 241 46.97 2.08 9.78
CA VAL A 241 47.91 1.95 10.90
C VAL A 241 48.94 0.87 10.61
N MET A 242 48.51 -0.29 10.12
CA MET A 242 49.42 -1.38 9.74
C MET A 242 50.36 -0.97 8.60
N PHE A 243 49.89 -0.17 7.65
CA PHE A 243 50.72 0.36 6.57
C PHE A 243 51.77 1.35 7.08
N ILE A 244 51.39 2.25 7.99
CA ILE A 244 52.31 3.19 8.65
C ILE A 244 53.34 2.44 9.50
N LEU A 245 52.91 1.45 10.29
CA LEU A 245 53.80 0.62 11.10
C LEU A 245 54.83 -0.12 10.23
N ARG A 246 54.41 -0.65 9.08
CA ARG A 246 55.32 -1.25 8.11
C ARG A 246 56.32 -0.23 7.54
N LEU A 247 55.84 0.97 7.19
CA LEU A 247 56.64 2.00 6.52
C LEU A 247 57.70 2.62 7.44
N PHE A 248 57.39 2.79 8.73
CA PHE A 248 58.30 3.44 9.69
C PHE A 248 59.07 2.48 10.59
N PHE A 249 58.52 1.31 10.90
CA PHE A 249 59.12 0.37 11.86
C PHE A 249 59.48 -0.99 11.25
N GLY A 250 59.17 -1.22 9.97
CA GLY A 250 59.48 -2.49 9.30
C GLY A 250 58.66 -3.68 9.81
N ILE A 251 57.62 -3.45 10.62
CA ILE A 251 56.78 -4.50 11.20
C ILE A 251 55.65 -4.82 10.22
N GLY A 252 55.72 -5.96 9.51
CA GLY A 252 54.70 -6.42 8.57
C GLY A 252 53.77 -7.48 9.17
N MET A 253 52.47 -7.42 8.85
CA MET A 253 51.50 -8.45 9.28
C MET A 253 51.83 -9.87 8.76
N PHE A 254 52.56 -9.94 7.64
CA PHE A 254 52.97 -11.20 7.02
C PHE A 254 54.22 -11.83 7.67
N ASP A 255 55.03 -11.04 8.38
CA ASP A 255 56.22 -11.56 9.08
C ASP A 255 55.81 -12.41 10.30
N TYR A 256 54.69 -12.05 10.94
CA TYR A 256 54.12 -12.82 12.06
C TYR A 256 53.38 -14.09 11.59
N LEU A 257 52.75 -14.08 10.42
CA LEU A 257 52.08 -15.27 9.87
C LEU A 257 53.07 -16.31 9.34
N GLN A 258 54.24 -15.89 8.86
CA GLN A 258 55.33 -16.81 8.48
C GLN A 258 56.07 -17.44 9.67
N GLN A 259 55.97 -16.87 10.88
CA GLN A 259 56.51 -17.47 12.11
C GLN A 259 55.56 -18.48 12.77
N LEU A 260 54.29 -18.51 12.33
CA LEU A 260 53.22 -19.36 12.87
C LEU A 260 52.89 -20.57 11.98
N ILE A 261 53.51 -20.67 10.79
CA ILE A 261 53.47 -21.82 9.87
C ILE A 261 54.85 -22.46 9.87
#